data_AF-A0A392QE62-F1
#
_entry.id   AF-A0A392QE62-F1
#
_cell.length_a   1.000
_cell.length_b   1.000
_cell.length_c   1.000
_cell.angle_alpha   90.00
_cell.angle_beta   90.00
_cell.angle_gamma   90.00
#
_symmetry.space_group_name_H-M   'P 1'
#
loop_
_entity.id
_entity.type
_entity.pdbx_description
1 polymer ?
#
loop_
_entity_poly.entity_id
_entity_poly.type
_entity_poly.pdbx_seq_one_letter_code
_entity_poly.pdbx_strand_id
1 'polypeptide(L)' 'MLGRDLEALIQRARDFKKEYGDSFVSVEHLVLGFAQDRRFGKILFRDFQISEQSLKTAIESVRGRQSVIDQ' A
#
# COMPACT_ATOMS: atom_id res chain seq x y z
N MET A 1 -10.97 9.32 -17.37
CA MET A 1 -11.51 8.82 -16.10
C MET A 1 -10.81 7.51 -15.76
N LEU A 2 -10.30 7.35 -14.54
CA LEU A 2 -9.78 6.06 -14.08
C LEU A 2 -10.96 5.13 -13.76
N GLY A 3 -10.77 3.82 -13.88
CA GLY A 3 -11.78 2.87 -13.42
C GLY A 3 -11.97 2.94 -11.91
N ARG A 4 -13.19 2.72 -11.42
CA ARG A 4 -13.58 2.82 -10.00
C ARG A 4 -12.61 2.12 -9.04
N ASP A 5 -12.16 0.92 -9.39
CA ASP A 5 -11.27 0.14 -8.51
C ASP A 5 -9.85 0.70 -8.47
N LEU A 6 -9.36 1.26 -9.58
CA LEU A 6 -8.08 1.94 -9.63
C LEU A 6 -8.14 3.24 -8.84
N GLU A 7 -9.23 4.01 -8.96
CA GLU A 7 -9.43 5.21 -8.16
C GLU A 7 -9.45 4.89 -6.65
N ALA A 8 -10.15 3.82 -6.25
CA ALA A 8 -10.15 3.35 -4.87
C ALA A 8 -8.76 2.90 -4.39
N LEU A 9 -7.97 2.25 -5.26
CA LEU A 9 -6.58 1.87 -4.95
C LEU A 9 -5.71 3.12 -4.70
N ILE A 10 -5.79 4.11 -5.60
CA ILE A 10 -5.03 5.35 -5.47
C ILE A 10 -5.44 6.11 -4.20
N GLN A 11 -6.73 6.12 -3.85
CA GLN A 11 -7.20 6.75 -2.62
C GLN A 11 -6.58 6.07 -1.38
N ARG A 12 -6.64 4.74 -1.28
CA ARG A 12 -6.02 4.01 -0.16
C ARG A 12 -4.51 4.23 -0.08
N ALA A 13 -3.82 4.25 -1.22
CA ALA A 13 -2.38 4.55 -1.24
C ALA A 13 -2.08 5.97 -0.73
N ARG A 14 -2.92 6.96 -1.05
CA ARG A 14 -2.79 8.32 -0.50
C ARG A 14 -3.07 8.37 1.01
N ASP A 15 -3.96 7.53 1.51
CA ASP A 15 -4.25 7.46 2.94
C ASP A 15 -3.06 6.85 3.69
N PHE A 16 -2.47 5.77 3.19
CA PHE A 16 -1.22 5.23 3.75
C PHE A 16 -0.07 6.24 3.65
N LYS A 17 0.06 6.96 2.52
CA LYS A 17 1.06 8.04 2.38
C LYS A 17 0.96 9.09 3.49
N LYS A 18 -0.25 9.39 3.96
CA LYS A 18 -0.46 10.28 5.13
C LYS A 18 -0.11 9.58 6.45
N GLU A 19 -0.52 8.32 6.64
CA GLU A 19 -0.21 7.51 7.83
C GLU A 19 1.31 7.40 8.05
N TYR A 20 2.07 7.19 6.98
CA TYR A 20 3.53 7.06 6.99
C TYR A 20 4.29 8.40 6.97
N GLY A 21 3.57 9.52 6.81
CA GLY A 21 4.16 10.87 6.85
C GLY A 21 5.04 11.22 5.65
N ASP A 22 4.88 10.53 4.52
CA ASP A 22 5.72 10.75 3.35
C ASP A 22 5.27 11.97 2.52
N SER A 23 6.12 12.45 1.62
CA SER A 23 5.78 13.54 0.70
C SER A 23 5.07 13.04 -0.56
N PHE A 24 5.40 11.83 -1.01
CA PHE A 24 4.90 11.24 -2.25
C PHE A 24 4.36 9.82 -2.05
N VAL A 25 3.43 9.42 -2.94
CA VAL A 25 2.98 8.02 -3.00
C VAL A 25 4.11 7.19 -3.60
N SER A 26 4.51 6.15 -2.90
CA SER A 26 5.54 5.19 -3.31
C SER A 26 4.96 3.78 -3.49
N VAL A 27 5.81 2.82 -3.89
CA VAL A 27 5.39 1.44 -4.15
C VAL A 27 4.79 0.78 -2.91
N GLU A 28 5.34 0.99 -1.71
CA GLU A 28 4.81 0.39 -0.49
C GLU A 28 3.37 0.81 -0.18
N HIS A 29 3.01 2.08 -0.44
CA HIS A 29 1.66 2.59 -0.29
C HIS A 29 0.68 1.96 -1.27
N LEU A 30 1.12 1.73 -2.50
CA LEU A 30 0.32 1.04 -3.51
C LEU A 30 0.11 -0.42 -3.12
N VAL A 31 1.14 -1.10 -2.65
CA VAL A 31 1.06 -2.50 -2.21
C VAL A 31 0.15 -2.65 -0.99
N LEU A 32 0.24 -1.75 0.00
CA LEU A 32 -0.67 -1.69 1.16
C LEU A 32 -2.11 -1.42 0.72
N GLY A 33 -2.33 -0.44 -0.15
CA GLY A 33 -3.65 -0.17 -0.72
C GLY A 33 -4.20 -1.33 -1.53
N PHE A 34 -3.32 -2.11 -2.17
CA PHE A 34 -3.69 -3.27 -2.97
C PHE A 34 -4.08 -4.49 -2.13
N ALA A 35 -3.53 -4.65 -0.92
CA ALA A 35 -3.97 -5.69 0.02
C ALA A 35 -5.47 -5.59 0.37
N GLN A 36 -6.08 -4.41 0.20
CA GLN A 36 -7.52 -4.18 0.40
C GLN A 36 -8.35 -4.24 -0.91
N ASP A 37 -7.74 -4.52 -2.06
CA ASP A 37 -8.42 -4.62 -3.35
C ASP A 37 -9.44 -5.78 -3.37
N ARG A 38 -10.68 -5.46 -3.76
CA ARG A 38 -11.81 -6.40 -3.75
C ARG A 38 -11.87 -7.30 -4.99
N ARG A 39 -11.09 -7.03 -6.03
CA ARG A 39 -11.12 -7.79 -7.28
C ARG A 39 -10.31 -9.06 -7.12
N PHE A 40 -9.02 -8.91 -6.83
CA PHE A 40 -8.12 -10.05 -6.63
C PHE A 40 -7.02 -9.80 -5.60
N GLY A 41 -6.76 -8.56 -5.15
CA GLY A 41 -5.69 -8.31 -4.18
C GLY A 41 -5.91 -9.01 -2.84
N LYS A 42 -7.11 -8.92 -2.25
CA LYS A 42 -7.42 -9.65 -1.01
C LYS A 42 -7.23 -11.17 -1.12
N ILE A 43 -7.66 -11.74 -2.25
CA ILE A 43 -7.55 -13.18 -2.52
C ILE A 43 -6.07 -13.55 -2.67
N LEU A 44 -5.33 -12.80 -3.50
CA LEU A 44 -3.90 -13.00 -3.72
C LEU A 44 -3.12 -13.00 -2.40
N PHE A 45 -3.31 -11.98 -1.56
CA PHE A 45 -2.59 -11.89 -0.29
C PHE A 45 -2.92 -13.05 0.65
N ARG A 46 -4.20 -13.45 0.73
CA ARG A 46 -4.63 -14.61 1.51
C ARG A 46 -4.01 -15.91 0.99
N ASP A 47 -3.94 -16.10 -0.32
CA ASP A 47 -3.42 -17.32 -0.94
C ASP A 47 -1.90 -17.47 -0.69
N PHE A 48 -1.19 -16.35 -0.52
CA PHE A 48 0.21 -16.30 -0.05
C PHE A 48 0.35 -16.22 1.48
N GLN A 49 -0.74 -16.33 2.23
CA GLN A 49 -0.76 -16.23 3.70
C GLN A 49 -0.19 -14.91 4.24
N ILE A 50 -0.32 -13.82 3.47
CA ILE A 50 0.13 -12.48 3.84
C ILE A 50 -1.01 -11.75 4.56
N SER A 51 -0.81 -11.49 5.85
CA SER A 51 -1.67 -10.60 6.62
C SER A 51 -1.30 -9.13 6.41
N GLU A 52 -2.21 -8.20 6.69
CA GLU A 52 -1.89 -6.77 6.69
C GLU A 52 -0.76 -6.45 7.68
N GLN A 53 -0.78 -7.09 8.86
CA GLN A 53 0.26 -6.90 9.87
C GLN A 53 1.64 -7.36 9.37
N SER A 54 1.74 -8.55 8.79
CA SER A 54 3.00 -9.08 8.26
C SER A 54 3.51 -8.24 7.09
N LEU A 55 2.61 -7.70 6.26
CA LEU A 55 2.97 -6.77 5.20
C LEU A 55 3.53 -5.46 5.75
N LYS A 56 2.85 -4.85 6.74
CA LYS A 56 3.34 -3.62 7.40
C LYS A 56 4.71 -3.83 8.02
N THR A 57 4.91 -4.94 8.74
CA THR A 57 6.21 -5.30 9.32
C THR A 57 7.30 -5.47 8.26
N ALA A 58 6.99 -6.12 7.13
CA ALA A 58 7.96 -6.26 6.03
C ALA A 58 8.32 -4.90 5.42
N ILE A 59 7.34 -4.03 5.21
CA ILE A 59 7.56 -2.67 4.69
C ILE A 59 8.41 -1.85 5.65
N GLU A 60 8.12 -1.89 6.95
CA GLU A 60 8.92 -1.22 7.99
C GLU A 60 10.39 -1.71 7.99
N SER A 61 10.60 -3.01 7.83
CA SER A 61 11.94 -3.59 7.75
C SER A 61 12.72 -3.14 6.52
N VAL A 62 12.05 -2.91 5.39
CA VAL A 62 12.70 -2.45 4.14
C VAL A 62 12.92 -0.94 4.16
N ARG A 63 11.94 -0.16 4.63
CA ARG A 63 12.02 1.32 4.63
C ARG A 63 12.95 1.87 5.72
N GLY A 64 13.10 1.17 6.85
CA GLY A 64 13.89 1.63 7.99
C GLY A 64 13.41 3.01 8.48
N ARG A 65 14.32 4.00 8.49
CA ARG A 65 14.03 5.42 8.83
C ARG A 65 13.92 6.33 7.61
N GLN A 66 13.87 5.78 6.40
CA GLN A 66 13.82 6.56 5.17
C GLN A 66 12.37 6.96 4.88
N SER A 67 12.12 8.26 4.78
CA SER A 67 10.86 8.81 4.26
C SER A 67 11.03 9.17 2.79
N VAL A 68 9.97 8.97 2.00
CA VAL A 68 9.98 9.32 0.57
C VAL A 68 9.74 10.82 0.43
N ILE A 69 10.85 11.56 0.36
CA ILE A 69 10.89 13.03 0.36
C ILE A 69 11.28 13.67 -0.98
N ASP A 70 11.70 12.89 -1.97
CA ASP A 70 12.08 13.38 -3.30
C ASP A 70 11.52 12.46 -4.41
N GLN A 71 11.25 13.03 -5.59
CA GLN A 71 10.55 12.36 -6.71
C GLN A 71 11.49 11.93 -7.83
#